data_AF-A0A7S3E0A8-F1
#
_entry.id   AF-A0A7S3E0A8-F1
#
_cell.length_a   1.000
_cell.length_b   1.000
_cell.length_c   1.000
_cell.angle_alpha   90.00
_cell.angle_beta   90.00
_cell.angle_gamma   90.00
#
_symmetry.space_group_name_H-M   'P 1'
#
loop_
_entity.id
_entity.type
_entity.pdbx_description
1 polymer ?
#
loop_
_entity_poly.entity_id
_entity_poly.type
_entity_poly.pdbx_seq_one_letter_code
_entity_poly.pdbx_strand_id
1 'polypeptide(L)'
;AGAMAAGGELTAPVLARVVAERVLREQDLTDLANVVSWLEFLAGLDMDEMPSKTPKVGAGDGIWAETKTQCSIRNAKVVSELDPDAPTRQQKELSRENVKGEEKLLQVVWSLLRAGRLRDACNICRECGQPWRAASLGVAMAGGPGPIP
;
A
#
# COMPACT_ATOMS: atom_id res chain seq x y z
N ALA A 1 49.04 9.61 -2.59
CA ALA A 1 48.21 9.02 -1.52
C ALA A 1 46.77 9.45 -1.77
N GLY A 2 45.94 8.51 -2.24
CA GLY A 2 44.58 8.79 -2.71
C GLY A 2 43.60 8.97 -1.56
N ALA A 3 42.75 9.99 -1.68
CA ALA A 3 41.61 10.21 -0.80
C ALA A 3 40.53 9.16 -1.13
N MET A 4 40.27 8.25 -0.19
CA MET A 4 39.14 7.34 -0.27
C MET A 4 37.86 8.15 -0.02
N ALA A 5 37.02 8.23 -1.05
CA ALA A 5 35.68 8.78 -0.94
C ALA A 5 34.87 7.96 0.08
N ALA A 6 34.38 8.64 1.12
CA ALA A 6 33.44 8.08 2.07
C ALA A 6 32.11 7.82 1.34
N GLY A 7 31.82 6.56 1.04
CA GLY A 7 30.50 6.10 0.62
C GLY A 7 29.53 6.24 1.80
N GLY A 8 28.89 7.40 1.91
CA GLY A 8 27.82 7.63 2.87
C GLY A 8 26.60 6.79 2.49
N GLU A 9 26.20 5.90 3.38
CA GLU A 9 25.02 5.06 3.21
C GLU A 9 23.78 5.94 3.08
N LEU A 10 23.15 5.93 1.91
CA LEU A 10 22.00 6.76 1.57
C LEU A 10 20.76 6.20 2.29
N THR A 11 20.41 6.81 3.42
CA THR A 11 19.16 6.49 4.11
C THR A 11 17.95 6.97 3.30
N ALA A 12 16.81 6.30 3.44
CA ALA A 12 15.58 6.63 2.72
C ALA A 12 15.19 8.15 2.74
N PRO A 13 15.25 8.88 3.86
CA PRO A 13 14.96 10.32 3.86
C PRO A 13 15.97 11.15 3.05
N VAL A 14 17.23 10.71 2.93
CA VAL A 14 18.23 11.38 2.10
C VAL A 14 17.95 11.13 0.62
N LEU A 15 17.56 9.91 0.24
CA LEU A 15 17.13 9.59 -1.13
C LEU A 15 15.91 10.40 -1.55
N ALA A 16 14.89 10.48 -0.69
CA ALA A 16 13.68 11.28 -0.96
C ALA A 16 14.02 12.74 -1.24
N ARG A 17 14.95 13.31 -0.45
CA ARG A 17 15.41 14.70 -0.63
C ARG A 17 16.18 14.88 -1.93
N VAL A 18 17.06 13.95 -2.29
CA VAL A 18 17.82 13.99 -3.54
C VAL A 18 16.91 13.88 -4.76
N VAL A 19 15.88 13.03 -4.69
CA VAL A 19 14.87 12.90 -5.76
C VAL A 19 14.06 14.19 -5.87
N ALA A 20 13.56 14.74 -4.76
CA ALA A 20 12.83 16.01 -4.75
C ALA A 20 13.69 17.16 -5.31
N GLU A 21 14.95 17.27 -4.88
CA GLU A 21 15.90 18.26 -5.39
C GLU A 21 16.16 18.12 -6.90
N ARG A 22 16.17 16.88 -7.43
CA ARG A 22 16.28 16.65 -8.88
C ARG A 22 15.00 17.03 -9.63
N VAL A 23 13.83 16.65 -9.12
CA VAL A 23 12.54 17.00 -9.71
C VAL A 23 12.41 18.52 -9.82
N LEU A 24 12.77 19.26 -8.77
CA LEU A 24 12.70 20.73 -8.75
C LEU A 24 13.72 21.42 -9.66
N ARG A 25 14.78 20.73 -10.10
CA ARG A 25 15.77 21.29 -11.04
C ARG A 25 15.35 21.16 -12.50
N GLU A 26 14.49 20.19 -12.80
CA GLU A 26 14.06 19.89 -14.15
C GLU A 26 12.61 20.33 -14.33
N GLN A 27 12.38 21.32 -15.21
CA GLN A 27 11.04 21.88 -15.43
C GLN A 27 10.04 20.81 -15.87
N ASP A 28 10.43 19.91 -16.78
CA ASP A 28 9.58 18.83 -17.26
C ASP A 28 9.13 17.88 -16.13
N LEU A 29 10.02 17.58 -15.18
CA LEU A 29 9.70 16.74 -14.02
C LEU A 29 8.79 17.47 -13.02
N THR A 30 8.99 18.78 -12.86
CA THR A 30 8.12 19.63 -12.05
C THR A 30 6.71 19.69 -12.64
N ASP A 31 6.58 19.87 -13.96
CA ASP A 31 5.30 19.90 -14.65
C ASP A 31 4.55 18.56 -14.50
N LEU A 32 5.26 17.42 -14.64
CA LEU A 32 4.68 16.10 -14.40
C LEU A 32 4.26 15.90 -12.94
N ALA A 33 5.07 16.35 -11.98
CA ALA A 33 4.73 16.29 -10.57
C ALA A 33 3.47 17.10 -10.24
N ASN A 34 3.31 18.28 -10.86
CA ASN A 34 2.11 19.10 -10.73
C ASN A 34 0.88 18.40 -11.31
N VAL A 35 1.02 17.74 -12.46
CA VAL A 35 -0.08 16.94 -13.04
C VAL A 35 -0.47 15.78 -12.12
N VAL A 36 0.51 15.06 -11.55
CA VAL A 36 0.23 13.98 -10.59
C VAL A 36 -0.49 14.53 -9.35
N SER A 37 0.02 15.60 -8.75
CA SER A 37 -0.60 16.26 -7.59
C SER A 37 -2.04 16.70 -7.88
N TRP A 38 -2.29 17.26 -9.05
CA TRP A 38 -3.64 17.64 -9.49
C TRP A 38 -4.57 16.42 -9.66
N LEU A 39 -4.08 15.33 -10.26
CA LEU A 39 -4.86 14.10 -10.42
C LEU A 39 -5.15 13.42 -9.07
N GLU A 40 -4.20 13.42 -8.14
CA GLU A 40 -4.37 12.92 -6.77
C GLU A 40 -5.42 13.75 -6.02
N PHE A 41 -5.38 15.07 -6.16
CA PHE A 41 -6.38 15.97 -5.59
C PHE A 41 -7.79 15.67 -6.13
N LEU A 42 -7.95 15.51 -7.45
CA LEU A 42 -9.23 15.16 -8.06
C LEU A 42 -9.73 13.78 -7.60
N ALA A 43 -8.84 12.80 -7.47
CA ALA A 43 -9.19 11.48 -6.95
C ALA A 43 -9.64 11.56 -5.48
N GLY A 44 -8.99 12.40 -4.67
CA GLY A 44 -9.40 12.68 -3.29
C GLY A 44 -10.81 13.29 -3.21
N LEU A 45 -11.13 14.23 -4.09
CA LEU A 45 -12.47 14.82 -4.17
C LEU A 45 -13.54 13.79 -4.55
N ASP A 46 -13.33 12.95 -5.58
CA ASP A 46 -14.31 11.91 -5.97
C ASP A 46 -14.55 10.92 -4.83
N MET A 47 -13.50 10.56 -4.08
CA MET A 47 -13.61 9.70 -2.92
C MET A 47 -14.46 10.31 -1.80
N ASP A 48 -14.23 11.59 -1.49
CA ASP A 48 -14.90 12.29 -0.39
C ASP A 48 -16.36 12.66 -0.75
N GLU A 49 -16.65 12.99 -2.02
CA GLU A 49 -18.00 13.27 -2.52
C GLU A 49 -18.85 12.00 -2.67
N MET A 50 -18.24 10.87 -3.03
CA MET A 50 -18.95 9.61 -3.30
C MET A 50 -18.47 8.46 -2.42
N PRO A 51 -18.64 8.54 -1.08
CA PRO A 51 -18.20 7.48 -0.15
C PRO A 51 -18.96 6.16 -0.35
N SER A 52 -20.07 6.17 -1.09
CA SER A 52 -20.82 4.96 -1.48
C SER A 52 -20.10 4.11 -2.54
N LYS A 53 -19.20 4.69 -3.35
CA LYS A 53 -18.40 3.95 -4.34
C LYS A 53 -17.33 3.09 -3.69
N THR A 54 -16.80 3.53 -2.55
CA THR A 54 -15.76 2.79 -1.82
C THR A 54 -16.40 1.68 -0.98
N PRO A 55 -15.99 0.41 -1.15
CA PRO A 55 -16.52 -0.67 -0.34
C PRO A 55 -16.23 -0.45 1.14
N LYS A 56 -17.20 -0.75 2.00
CA LYS A 56 -16.96 -0.81 3.44
C LYS A 56 -16.16 -2.07 3.75
N VAL A 57 -14.98 -1.90 4.35
CA VAL A 57 -14.15 -2.99 4.86
C VAL A 57 -14.37 -3.07 6.37
N GLY A 58 -14.57 -4.27 6.90
CA GLY A 58 -14.76 -4.46 8.33
C GLY A 58 -13.45 -4.30 9.08
N ALA A 59 -13.41 -3.39 10.07
CA ALA A 59 -12.38 -3.39 11.09
C ALA A 59 -12.67 -4.54 12.08
N GLY A 60 -11.76 -5.50 12.20
CA GLY A 60 -12.01 -6.73 12.97
C GLY A 60 -10.86 -7.74 12.88
N ASP A 61 -11.09 -8.95 13.41
CA ASP A 61 -10.16 -10.04 13.78
C ASP A 61 -9.26 -10.63 12.66
N GLY A 62 -9.05 -9.88 11.57
CA GLY A 62 -8.29 -10.23 10.39
C GLY A 62 -9.18 -10.65 9.23
N ILE A 63 -8.88 -10.18 8.01
CA ILE A 63 -9.66 -10.50 6.79
C ILE A 63 -9.72 -12.01 6.51
N TRP A 64 -8.87 -12.84 7.13
CA TRP A 64 -8.80 -14.29 6.90
C TRP A 64 -9.39 -15.14 8.03
N ALA A 65 -10.29 -14.60 8.86
CA ALA A 65 -10.89 -15.33 9.98
C ALA A 65 -11.52 -16.68 9.58
N GLU A 66 -12.28 -16.72 8.49
CA GLU A 66 -12.90 -17.96 7.99
C GLU A 66 -11.86 -18.95 7.45
N THR A 67 -10.83 -18.46 6.76
CA THR A 67 -9.71 -19.30 6.27
C THR A 67 -8.91 -19.87 7.45
N LYS A 68 -8.69 -19.10 8.51
CA LYS A 68 -8.07 -19.57 9.76
C LYS A 68 -8.88 -20.67 10.42
N THR A 69 -10.20 -20.54 10.46
CA THR A 69 -11.11 -21.58 10.96
C THR A 69 -11.01 -22.85 10.09
N GLN A 70 -11.08 -22.70 8.76
CA GLN A 70 -11.00 -23.82 7.82
C GLN A 70 -9.63 -24.52 7.83
N CYS A 71 -8.55 -23.77 8.02
CA CYS A 71 -7.20 -24.29 8.23
C CYS A 71 -7.11 -25.11 9.54
N SER A 72 -7.73 -24.62 10.62
CA SER A 72 -7.72 -25.29 11.92
C SER A 72 -8.41 -26.66 11.88
N ILE A 73 -9.48 -26.80 11.08
CA ILE A 73 -10.16 -28.08 10.84
C ILE A 73 -9.54 -28.91 9.71
N ARG A 74 -8.36 -28.53 9.20
CA ARG A 74 -7.59 -29.20 8.14
C ARG A 74 -8.39 -29.42 6.85
N ASN A 75 -9.18 -28.43 6.44
CA ASN A 75 -9.85 -28.47 5.14
C ASN A 75 -8.81 -28.40 4.02
N ALA A 76 -8.69 -29.49 3.24
CA ALA A 76 -7.69 -29.60 2.18
C ALA A 76 -7.84 -28.57 1.04
N LYS A 77 -9.02 -27.94 0.91
CA LYS A 77 -9.35 -27.00 -0.17
C LYS A 77 -8.84 -25.57 0.07
N VAL A 78 -8.50 -25.21 1.31
CA VAL A 78 -7.94 -23.88 1.63
C VAL A 78 -6.48 -23.98 2.02
N VAL A 79 -5.80 -22.83 2.03
CA VAL A 79 -4.43 -22.72 2.53
C VAL A 79 -4.29 -23.29 3.95
N SER A 80 -3.17 -23.96 4.21
CA SER A 80 -2.80 -24.53 5.51
C SER A 80 -1.91 -23.61 6.35
N GLU A 81 -1.47 -22.49 5.78
CA GLU A 81 -0.66 -21.47 6.46
C GLU A 81 -1.27 -20.10 6.15
N LEU A 82 -1.03 -19.11 7.02
CA LEU A 82 -1.66 -17.77 6.97
C LEU A 82 -0.66 -16.65 6.67
N ASP A 83 0.48 -16.97 6.06
CA ASP A 83 1.39 -15.99 5.49
C ASP A 83 0.88 -15.46 4.14
N PRO A 84 1.32 -14.26 3.71
CA PRO A 84 0.79 -13.61 2.50
C PRO A 84 1.06 -14.36 1.20
N ASP A 85 2.11 -15.19 1.14
CA ASP A 85 2.48 -15.97 -0.04
C ASP A 85 1.93 -17.40 -0.02
N ALA A 86 1.27 -17.85 1.06
CA ALA A 86 0.70 -19.19 1.18
C ALA A 86 -0.21 -19.57 0.00
N PRO A 87 -1.10 -18.71 -0.53
CA PRO A 87 -1.91 -19.07 -1.69
C PRO A 87 -1.08 -19.42 -2.93
N THR A 88 -0.01 -18.66 -3.18
CA THR A 88 0.91 -18.88 -4.31
C THR A 88 1.81 -20.09 -4.07
N ARG A 89 2.40 -20.22 -2.88
CA ARG A 89 3.30 -21.31 -2.51
C ARG A 89 2.61 -22.66 -2.49
N GLN A 90 1.38 -22.71 -1.95
CA GLN A 90 0.62 -23.95 -1.78
C GLN A 90 -0.31 -24.27 -2.95
N GLN A 91 -0.50 -23.32 -3.88
CA GLN A 91 -1.48 -23.43 -4.97
C GLN A 91 -2.90 -23.72 -4.45
N LYS A 92 -3.28 -23.03 -3.38
CA LYS A 92 -4.59 -23.14 -2.73
C LYS A 92 -5.18 -21.75 -2.51
N GLU A 93 -6.50 -21.67 -2.47
CA GLU A 93 -7.18 -20.38 -2.28
C GLU A 93 -7.53 -20.15 -0.81
N LEU A 94 -7.87 -18.89 -0.50
CA LEU A 94 -8.56 -18.54 0.72
C LEU A 94 -10.02 -19.04 0.65
N SER A 95 -10.73 -18.97 1.78
CA SER A 95 -12.18 -19.16 1.76
C SER A 95 -12.86 -18.13 0.83
N ARG A 96 -13.98 -18.50 0.21
CA ARG A 96 -14.72 -17.59 -0.71
C ARG A 96 -15.10 -16.26 -0.07
N GLU A 97 -15.40 -16.26 1.22
CA GLU A 97 -15.72 -15.05 1.97
C GLU A 97 -14.49 -14.15 2.13
N ASN A 98 -13.33 -14.73 2.42
CA ASN A 98 -12.11 -13.98 2.59
C ASN A 98 -11.55 -13.48 1.25
N VAL A 99 -11.74 -14.21 0.14
CA VAL A 99 -11.43 -13.69 -1.21
C VAL A 99 -12.23 -12.41 -1.49
N LYS A 100 -13.54 -12.40 -1.22
CA LYS A 100 -14.36 -11.18 -1.36
C LYS A 100 -13.94 -10.06 -0.42
N GLY A 101 -13.48 -10.41 0.78
CA GLY A 101 -12.91 -9.47 1.74
C GLY A 101 -11.63 -8.81 1.21
N GLU A 102 -10.71 -9.61 0.65
CA GLU A 102 -9.50 -9.13 -0.01
C GLU A 102 -9.83 -8.18 -1.17
N GLU A 103 -10.76 -8.56 -2.05
CA GLU A 103 -11.18 -7.72 -3.18
C GLU A 103 -11.67 -6.35 -2.72
N LYS A 104 -12.52 -6.31 -1.69
CA LYS A 104 -13.01 -5.05 -1.11
C LYS A 104 -11.90 -4.22 -0.48
N LEU A 105 -11.01 -4.85 0.29
CA LEU A 105 -9.86 -4.15 0.88
C LEU A 105 -8.97 -3.55 -0.21
N LEU A 106 -8.64 -4.34 -1.23
CA LEU A 106 -7.78 -3.89 -2.33
C LEU A 106 -8.41 -2.75 -3.12
N GLN A 107 -9.72 -2.76 -3.32
CA GLN A 107 -10.43 -1.63 -3.92
C GLN A 107 -10.29 -0.34 -3.09
N VAL A 108 -10.43 -0.42 -1.76
CA VAL A 108 -10.24 0.75 -0.88
C VAL A 108 -8.78 1.22 -0.89
N VAL A 109 -7.82 0.30 -0.74
CA VAL A 109 -6.38 0.60 -0.75
C VAL A 109 -5.99 1.25 -2.07
N TRP A 110 -6.46 0.72 -3.20
CA TRP A 110 -6.20 1.28 -4.53
C TRP A 110 -6.73 2.71 -4.66
N SER A 111 -7.95 2.97 -4.22
CA SER A 111 -8.53 4.31 -4.25
C SER A 111 -7.72 5.30 -3.40
N LEU A 112 -7.33 4.90 -2.19
CA LEU A 112 -6.50 5.73 -1.30
C LEU A 112 -5.13 6.04 -1.91
N LEU A 113 -4.50 5.06 -2.56
CA LEU A 113 -3.22 5.25 -3.26
C LEU A 113 -3.34 6.24 -4.41
N ARG A 114 -4.41 6.14 -5.21
CA ARG A 114 -4.67 7.08 -6.32
C ARG A 114 -4.97 8.50 -5.86
N ALA A 115 -5.45 8.67 -4.63
CA ALA A 115 -5.71 9.97 -4.01
C ALA A 115 -4.49 10.52 -3.25
N GLY A 116 -3.30 9.90 -3.36
CA GLY A 116 -2.11 10.30 -2.60
C GLY A 116 -2.22 10.03 -1.07
N ARG A 117 -3.30 9.40 -0.61
CA ARG A 117 -3.56 9.11 0.82
C ARG A 117 -2.87 7.83 1.30
N LEU A 118 -1.54 7.75 1.13
CA LEU A 118 -0.76 6.55 1.49
C LEU A 118 -0.84 6.21 2.98
N ARG A 119 -0.89 7.21 3.86
CA ARG A 119 -0.99 6.99 5.31
C ARG A 119 -2.28 6.26 5.66
N ASP A 120 -3.39 6.67 5.06
CA ASP A 120 -4.71 6.05 5.28
C ASP A 120 -4.74 4.64 4.69
N ALA A 121 -4.12 4.44 3.51
CA ALA A 121 -3.94 3.11 2.93
C ALA A 121 -3.17 2.17 3.86
N CYS A 122 -2.11 2.67 4.52
CA CYS A 122 -1.38 1.89 5.51
C CYS A 122 -2.21 1.61 6.77
N ASN A 123 -3.00 2.58 7.24
CA ASN A 123 -3.83 2.44 8.43
C ASN A 123 -4.92 1.39 8.23
N ILE A 124 -5.66 1.45 7.11
CA ILE A 124 -6.71 0.46 6.83
C ILE A 124 -6.13 -0.95 6.72
N CYS A 125 -4.92 -1.11 6.16
CA CYS A 125 -4.23 -2.40 6.12
C CYS A 125 -3.93 -2.93 7.54
N ARG A 126 -3.52 -2.07 8.47
CA ARG A 126 -3.26 -2.45 9.87
C ARG A 126 -4.56 -2.79 10.62
N GLU A 127 -5.60 -1.98 10.44
CA GLU A 127 -6.93 -2.20 11.05
C GLU A 127 -7.57 -3.51 10.57
N CYS A 128 -7.26 -3.91 9.33
CA CYS A 128 -7.70 -5.19 8.75
C CYS A 128 -6.81 -6.39 9.15
N GLY A 129 -5.82 -6.20 10.02
CA GLY A 129 -4.91 -7.26 10.45
C GLY A 129 -3.86 -7.66 9.40
N GLN A 130 -3.54 -6.79 8.44
CA GLN A 130 -2.53 -7.02 7.39
C GLN A 130 -1.35 -6.05 7.50
N PRO A 131 -0.57 -6.10 8.60
CA PRO A 131 0.57 -5.19 8.78
C PRO A 131 1.66 -5.40 7.74
N TRP A 132 1.79 -6.60 7.18
CA TRP A 132 2.72 -6.90 6.08
C TRP A 132 2.42 -6.06 4.84
N ARG A 133 1.14 -5.86 4.50
CA ARG A 133 0.72 -5.01 3.37
C ARG A 133 1.05 -3.54 3.65
N ALA A 134 0.78 -3.07 4.87
CA ALA A 134 1.15 -1.73 5.29
C ALA A 134 2.68 -1.50 5.22
N ALA A 135 3.48 -2.51 5.57
CA ALA A 135 4.94 -2.45 5.45
C ALA A 135 5.38 -2.32 3.99
N SER A 136 4.80 -3.13 3.09
CA SER A 136 5.08 -3.03 1.65
C SER A 136 4.71 -1.66 1.06
N LEU A 137 3.59 -1.07 1.49
CA LEU A 137 3.20 0.30 1.09
C LEU A 137 4.10 1.37 1.73
N GLY A 138 4.53 1.16 2.97
CA GLY A 138 5.35 2.10 3.73
C GLY A 138 6.75 2.34 3.15
N VAL A 139 7.29 1.40 2.36
CA VAL A 139 8.56 1.62 1.65
C VAL A 139 8.48 2.82 0.71
N ALA A 140 7.31 3.09 0.10
CA ALA A 140 7.11 4.28 -0.74
C ALA A 140 7.10 5.60 0.08
N MET A 141 6.62 5.58 1.33
CA MET A 141 6.58 6.76 2.22
C MET A 141 7.96 7.24 2.65
N ALA A 142 8.95 6.35 2.68
CA ALA A 142 10.30 6.70 3.09
C ALA A 142 11.12 7.36 1.95
N GLY A 143 10.64 7.28 0.70
CA GLY A 143 11.37 7.72 -0.51
C GLY A 143 10.62 8.70 -1.42
N GLY A 144 9.31 8.90 -1.24
CA GLY A 144 8.54 9.82 -2.07
C GLY A 144 8.85 11.28 -1.75
N PRO A 145 8.95 12.19 -2.74
CA PRO A 145 8.80 13.60 -2.44
C PRO A 145 7.42 13.72 -1.77
N GLY A 146 7.37 14.25 -0.55
CA GLY A 146 6.10 14.70 0.01
C GLY A 146 5.41 15.67 -0.95
N PRO A 147 4.18 16.12 -0.67
CA PRO A 147 3.48 17.06 -1.54
C PRO A 147 4.43 18.20 -1.93
N ILE A 148 4.77 18.26 -3.22
CA ILE A 148 5.66 19.27 -3.78
C ILE A 148 4.84 20.56 -3.75
N PRO A 149 5.32 21.62 -3.07
CA PRO A 149 4.61 22.88 -2.95
C PRO A 149 4.46 23.61 -4.28
#